data_AF-A0A9E5HE60-F1
#
_entry.id   AF-A0A9E5HE60-F1
#
_cell.length_a   1.000
_cell.length_b   1.000
_cell.length_c   1.000
_cell.angle_alpha   90.00
_cell.angle_beta   90.00
_cell.angle_gamma   90.00
#
_symmetry.space_group_name_H-M   'P 1'
#
loop_
_entity.id
_entity.type
_entity.pdbx_description
1 polymer ?
#
loop_
_entity_poly.entity_id
_entity_poly.type
_entity_poly.pdbx_seq_one_letter_code
_entity_poly.pdbx_strand_id
1 'polypeptide(L)'
;MLLFILRRFAVMVFTALCLTFIVFFMTNLYPNLEKLAKSEGNFRMDDAAVASFLDNRGYLDPLPIKYGRWLGVLPGYVIQGSDGKTRGQCFERGTDGKGAPRFCGVLQGNWGFSTVFKDDVGSIVATRLSLTGVLMFWVMALMIPTALVLGVVAGMREG
;
A
#
# COMPACT_ATOMS: atom_id res chain seq x y z
N MET A 1 -25.12 20.67 13.96
CA MET A 1 -24.75 19.24 13.80
C MET A 1 -23.84 18.98 12.60
N LEU A 2 -24.11 19.54 11.42
CA LEU A 2 -23.30 19.32 10.20
C LEU A 2 -21.83 19.76 10.34
N LEU A 3 -21.58 20.91 10.97
CA LEU A 3 -20.23 21.41 11.29
C LEU A 3 -19.45 20.48 12.26
N PHE A 4 -20.14 19.84 13.19
CA PHE A 4 -19.52 18.87 14.11
C PHE A 4 -19.09 17.59 13.38
N ILE A 5 -19.96 17.08 12.50
CA ILE A 5 -19.67 15.92 11.65
C ILE A 5 -18.50 16.21 10.72
N LEU A 6 -18.51 17.37 10.05
CA LEU A 6 -17.45 17.78 9.13
C LEU A 6 -16.11 17.96 9.85
N ARG A 7 -16.10 18.59 11.03
CA ARG A 7 -14.88 18.75 11.84
C ARG A 7 -14.32 17.39 12.27
N ARG A 8 -15.17 16.47 12.72
CA ARG A 8 -14.74 15.14 13.15
C ARG A 8 -14.22 14.31 11.98
N PHE A 9 -14.92 14.33 10.85
CA PHE A 9 -14.48 13.66 9.63
C PHE A 9 -13.15 14.21 9.12
N ALA A 10 -12.98 15.54 9.08
CA ALA A 10 -11.73 16.17 8.68
C ALA A 10 -10.57 15.76 9.58
N VAL A 11 -10.76 15.72 10.90
CA VAL A 11 -9.73 15.26 11.85
C VAL A 11 -9.38 13.79 11.60
N MET A 12 -10.36 12.91 11.39
CA MET A 12 -10.11 11.48 11.11
C MET A 12 -9.35 11.26 9.79
N VAL A 13 -9.71 12.00 8.74
CA VAL A 13 -9.00 11.93 7.45
C VAL A 13 -7.58 12.49 7.59
N PHE A 14 -7.42 13.60 8.30
CA PHE A 14 -6.10 14.21 8.52
C PHE A 14 -5.16 13.28 9.29
N THR A 15 -5.62 12.68 10.39
CA THR A 15 -4.80 11.73 11.15
C THR A 15 -4.45 10.49 10.33
N ALA A 16 -5.40 9.97 9.53
CA ALA A 16 -5.14 8.86 8.62
C ALA A 16 -4.06 9.21 7.56
N LEU A 17 -4.16 10.40 6.96
CA LEU A 17 -3.15 10.89 6.01
C LEU A 17 -1.78 11.08 6.67
N CYS A 18 -1.71 11.59 7.90
CA CYS A 18 -0.45 11.72 8.63
C CYS A 18 0.19 10.36 8.91
N LEU A 19 -0.58 9.39 9.41
CA LEU A 19 -0.06 8.05 9.72
C LEU A 19 0.41 7.31 8.45
N THR A 20 -0.38 7.37 7.37
CA THR A 20 0.00 6.78 6.09
C THR A 20 1.24 7.44 5.50
N PHE A 21 1.37 8.77 5.60
CA PHE A 21 2.57 9.48 5.17
C PHE A 21 3.82 9.07 5.97
N ILE A 22 3.71 8.88 7.29
CA ILE A 22 4.83 8.42 8.13
C ILE A 22 5.28 7.02 7.70
N VAL A 23 4.35 6.09 7.53
CA VAL A 23 4.66 4.72 7.06
C VAL A 23 5.25 4.75 5.65
N PHE A 24 4.70 5.58 4.77
CA PHE A 24 5.23 5.78 3.41
C PHE A 24 6.66 6.31 3.44
N PHE A 25 6.94 7.30 4.29
CA PHE A 25 8.28 7.85 4.48
C PHE A 25 9.26 6.76 4.94
N MET A 26 8.92 5.98 5.97
CA MET A 26 9.77 4.91 6.48
C MET A 26 10.05 3.84 5.42
N THR A 27 9.06 3.49 4.61
CA THR A 27 9.21 2.47 3.55
C THR A 27 9.96 2.99 2.32
N ASN A 28 9.90 4.29 2.03
CA ASN A 28 10.60 4.94 0.90
C ASN A 28 11.97 5.52 1.25
N LEU A 29 12.54 5.18 2.41
CA LEU A 29 13.92 5.53 2.74
C LEU A 29 14.89 4.90 1.73
N TYR A 30 15.95 5.64 1.38
CA TYR A 30 16.99 5.18 0.46
C TYR A 30 17.50 3.74 0.72
N PRO A 31 17.86 3.33 1.97
CA PRO A 31 18.30 1.96 2.22
C PRO A 31 17.25 0.88 1.92
N ASN A 32 15.96 1.18 2.01
CA ASN A 32 14.89 0.25 1.63
C ASN A 32 14.74 0.18 0.10
N LEU A 33 14.92 1.32 -0.58
CA LEU A 33 14.91 1.40 -2.04
C LEU A 33 16.12 0.68 -2.66
N GLU A 34 17.30 0.77 -2.04
CA GLU A 34 18.49 0.03 -2.46
C GLU A 34 18.27 -1.48 -2.39
N LYS A 35 17.66 -1.98 -1.31
CA LYS A 35 17.28 -3.39 -1.18
C LYS A 35 16.31 -3.82 -2.28
N LEU A 36 15.36 -2.95 -2.62
CA LEU A 36 14.44 -3.20 -3.74
C LEU A 36 15.19 -3.26 -5.08
N ALA A 37 16.14 -2.35 -5.34
CA ALA A 37 16.91 -2.34 -6.57
C ALA A 37 17.79 -3.60 -6.72
N LYS A 38 18.47 -4.01 -5.64
CA LYS A 38 19.33 -5.20 -5.63
C LYS A 38 18.55 -6.51 -5.75
N SER A 39 17.32 -6.57 -5.23
CA SER A 39 16.46 -7.76 -5.32
C SER A 39 15.77 -7.91 -6.70
N GLU A 40 15.36 -6.81 -7.32
CA GLU A 40 14.71 -6.83 -8.64
C GLU A 40 15.69 -6.84 -9.81
N GLY A 41 16.85 -6.20 -9.66
CA GLY A 41 17.87 -6.10 -10.70
C GLY A 41 18.89 -7.23 -10.58
N ASN A 42 20.03 -6.92 -9.95
CA ASN A 42 21.09 -7.87 -9.70
C ASN A 42 21.71 -7.59 -8.33
N PHE A 43 21.90 -8.63 -7.52
CA PHE A 43 22.44 -8.51 -6.15
C PHE A 43 23.86 -7.91 -6.11
N ARG A 44 24.58 -7.94 -7.23
CA ARG A 44 25.94 -7.40 -7.38
C ARG A 44 25.99 -6.01 -8.02
N MET A 45 24.89 -5.27 -8.06
CA MET A 45 24.88 -3.89 -8.56
C MET A 45 25.70 -2.97 -7.65
N ASP A 46 26.57 -2.18 -8.27
CA ASP A 46 27.31 -1.09 -7.64
C ASP A 46 26.36 0.11 -7.36
N ASP A 47 26.77 1.02 -6.49
CA ASP A 47 25.93 2.12 -5.99
C ASP A 47 25.47 3.06 -7.13
N ALA A 48 26.33 3.29 -8.13
CA ALA A 48 25.97 4.05 -9.32
C ALA A 48 24.87 3.37 -10.16
N ALA A 49 24.90 2.03 -10.21
CA ALA A 49 23.89 1.25 -10.91
C ALA A 49 22.57 1.19 -10.13
N VAL A 50 22.62 1.21 -8.79
CA VAL A 50 21.43 1.35 -7.94
C VAL A 50 20.78 2.72 -8.17
N ALA A 51 21.56 3.80 -8.14
CA ALA A 51 21.03 5.15 -8.35
C ALA A 51 20.34 5.27 -9.71
N SER A 52 20.95 4.77 -10.79
CA SER A 52 20.33 4.79 -12.12
C SER A 52 19.07 3.91 -12.18
N PHE A 53 19.05 2.75 -11.51
CA PHE A 53 17.86 1.91 -11.42
C PHE A 53 16.69 2.64 -10.73
N LEU A 54 16.97 3.35 -9.65
CA LEU A 54 15.99 4.10 -8.86
C LEU A 54 15.49 5.34 -9.61
N ASP A 55 16.40 6.07 -10.25
CA ASP A 55 16.08 7.27 -11.03
C ASP A 55 15.18 6.94 -12.23
N ASN A 56 15.54 5.90 -12.98
CA ASN A 56 14.77 5.39 -14.13
C ASN A 56 13.32 4.97 -13.80
N ARG A 57 12.96 4.88 -12.51
CA ARG A 57 11.65 4.47 -11.99
C ARG A 57 11.02 5.52 -11.07
N GLY A 58 11.56 6.73 -11.02
CA GLY A 58 10.99 7.84 -10.24
C GLY A 58 11.06 7.65 -8.72
N TYR A 59 11.90 6.73 -8.23
CA TYR A 59 12.08 6.51 -6.80
C TYR A 59 12.89 7.63 -6.13
N LEU A 60 13.68 8.38 -6.90
CA LEU A 60 14.48 9.53 -6.42
C LEU A 60 13.70 10.85 -6.37
N ASP A 61 12.45 10.87 -6.84
CA ASP A 61 11.62 12.07 -6.78
C ASP A 61 11.34 12.52 -5.32
N PRO A 62 11.08 13.82 -5.10
CA PRO A 62 10.70 14.34 -3.80
C PRO A 62 9.55 13.54 -3.16
N LEU A 63 9.71 13.19 -1.88
CA LEU A 63 8.78 12.35 -1.13
C LEU A 63 7.29 12.79 -1.22
N PRO A 64 6.95 14.09 -1.12
CA PRO A 64 5.56 14.54 -1.26
C PRO A 64 4.97 14.24 -2.64
N ILE A 65 5.80 14.31 -3.69
CA ILE A 65 5.38 14.00 -5.06
C ILE A 65 5.13 12.50 -5.21
N LYS A 66 6.03 11.66 -4.70
CA LYS A 66 5.85 10.20 -4.70
C LYS A 66 4.57 9.79 -3.96
N TYR A 67 4.32 10.39 -2.80
CA TYR A 67 3.11 10.13 -2.03
C TYR A 67 1.84 10.57 -2.77
N GLY A 68 1.84 11.78 -3.35
CA GLY A 68 0.69 12.28 -4.12
C GLY A 68 0.40 11.45 -5.37
N ARG A 69 1.43 10.90 -6.02
CA ARG A 69 1.28 9.96 -7.14
C ARG A 69 0.77 8.60 -6.71
N TRP A 70 1.23 8.08 -5.57
CA TRP A 70 0.72 6.82 -5.01
C TRP A 70 -0.75 6.95 -4.60
N LEU A 71 -1.13 8.06 -3.95
CA LEU A 71 -2.51 8.32 -3.57
C LEU A 71 -3.40 8.56 -4.80
N GLY A 72 -2.83 9.05 -5.90
CA GLY A 72 -3.52 9.29 -7.16
C GLY A 72 -3.99 10.74 -7.36
N VAL A 73 -3.48 11.68 -6.55
CA VAL A 73 -3.77 13.13 -6.67
C VAL A 73 -2.88 13.77 -7.73
N LEU A 74 -1.66 13.26 -7.90
CA LEU A 74 -0.70 13.75 -8.87
C LEU A 74 -0.62 12.81 -10.08
N PRO A 75 -0.29 13.34 -11.27
CA PRO A 75 -0.09 12.50 -12.44
C PRO A 75 1.09 11.56 -12.25
N GLY A 76 0.93 10.32 -12.71
CA GLY A 76 1.97 9.30 -12.66
C GLY A 76 3.22 9.75 -13.42
N TYR A 77 4.40 9.28 -12.99
CA TYR A 77 5.64 9.58 -13.70
C TYR A 77 5.68 8.84 -15.05
N VAL A 78 6.35 9.45 -16.02
CA VAL A 78 6.73 8.84 -17.29
C VAL A 78 8.19 9.22 -17.53
N ILE A 79 9.07 8.23 -17.47
CA ILE A 79 10.53 8.42 -17.55
C ILE A 79 11.05 7.57 -18.71
N GLN A 80 11.81 8.19 -19.60
CA GLN A 80 12.61 7.47 -20.59
C GLN A 80 13.87 6.98 -19.89
N GLY A 81 13.96 5.67 -19.67
CA GLY A 81 15.10 5.09 -18.97
C GLY A 81 16.36 5.12 -19.82
N SER A 82 17.52 5.00 -19.17
CA SER A 82 18.83 4.84 -19.82
C SER A 82 18.91 3.69 -20.83
N ASP A 83 18.02 2.70 -20.71
CA ASP A 83 17.92 1.53 -21.60
C ASP A 83 17.09 1.80 -22.88
N GLY A 84 16.64 3.04 -23.11
CA GLY A 84 15.76 3.41 -24.23
C GLY A 84 14.30 2.98 -24.07
N LYS A 85 13.94 2.35 -22.95
CA LYS A 85 12.55 1.94 -22.63
C LYS A 85 11.84 3.03 -21.82
N THR A 86 10.67 3.45 -22.29
CA THR A 86 9.80 4.36 -21.53
C THR A 86 9.08 3.58 -20.46
N ARG A 87 9.26 3.97 -19.20
CA ARG A 87 8.57 3.39 -18.04
C ARG A 87 7.63 4.43 -17.46
N GLY A 88 6.42 4.02 -17.15
CA GLY A 88 5.43 4.89 -16.53
C GLY A 88 4.75 4.18 -15.37
N GLN A 89 4.41 4.93 -14.34
CA GLN A 89 3.70 4.38 -13.18
C GLN A 89 2.36 3.75 -13.58
N CYS A 90 1.67 4.37 -14.54
CA CYS A 90 0.34 3.96 -15.00
C CYS A 90 0.38 3.01 -16.20
N PHE A 91 1.55 2.57 -16.62
CA PHE A 91 1.68 1.67 -17.77
C PHE A 91 1.39 0.24 -17.32
N GLU A 92 0.50 -0.44 -18.04
CA GLU A 92 0.33 -1.88 -17.86
C GLU A 92 1.63 -2.60 -18.23
N ARG A 93 2.03 -3.56 -17.39
CA ARG A 93 3.30 -4.27 -17.59
C ARG A 93 3.28 -5.01 -18.93
N GLY A 94 4.27 -4.70 -19.77
CA GLY A 94 4.42 -5.30 -21.10
C GLY A 94 3.76 -4.52 -22.23
N THR A 95 3.18 -3.34 -21.96
CA THR A 95 2.65 -2.44 -22.99
C THR A 95 3.51 -1.18 -23.14
N ASP A 96 3.50 -0.59 -24.34
CA ASP A 96 4.25 0.64 -24.66
C ASP A 96 3.60 1.93 -24.13
N GLY A 97 2.73 1.82 -23.10
CA GLY A 97 2.06 2.96 -22.47
C GLY A 97 1.03 3.69 -23.34
N LYS A 98 0.70 3.16 -24.53
CA LYS A 98 -0.31 3.74 -25.42
C LYS A 98 -1.71 3.61 -24.80
N GLY A 99 -2.31 4.73 -24.43
CA GLY A 99 -3.65 4.78 -23.82
C GLY A 99 -3.66 4.76 -22.28
N ALA A 100 -2.50 4.80 -21.62
CA ALA A 100 -2.44 4.81 -20.16
C ALA A 100 -3.08 6.09 -19.56
N PRO A 101 -3.88 5.96 -18.49
CA PRO A 101 -4.46 7.12 -17.81
C PRO A 101 -3.36 7.97 -17.16
N ARG A 102 -3.55 9.30 -17.10
CA ARG A 102 -2.58 10.20 -16.45
C ARG A 102 -2.54 10.03 -14.94
N PHE A 103 -3.65 9.60 -14.34
CA PHE A 103 -3.78 9.39 -12.90
C PHE A 103 -3.99 7.90 -12.63
N CYS A 104 -3.10 7.32 -11.85
CA CYS A 104 -3.21 5.97 -11.34
C CYS A 104 -2.68 5.96 -9.90
N GLY A 105 -3.54 5.57 -8.98
CA GLY A 105 -3.23 5.52 -7.57
C GLY A 105 -4.38 4.92 -6.79
N VAL A 106 -4.26 4.95 -5.46
CA VAL A 106 -5.23 4.32 -4.55
C VAL A 106 -6.64 4.84 -4.78
N LEU A 107 -6.81 6.15 -5.04
CA LEU A 107 -8.12 6.75 -5.30
C LEU A 107 -8.77 6.28 -6.61
N GLN A 108 -7.98 5.82 -7.59
CA GLN A 108 -8.47 5.27 -8.86
C GLN A 108 -8.63 3.74 -8.80
N GLY A 109 -8.43 3.13 -7.63
CA GLY A 109 -8.48 1.67 -7.48
C GLY A 109 -7.20 0.96 -7.93
N ASN A 110 -6.14 1.68 -8.28
CA ASN A 110 -4.84 1.08 -8.59
C ASN A 110 -3.94 1.11 -7.35
N TRP A 111 -3.82 -0.03 -6.67
CA TRP A 111 -3.03 -0.18 -5.44
C TRP A 111 -1.56 -0.50 -5.72
N GLY A 112 -1.18 -0.60 -6.99
CA GLY A 112 0.14 -1.00 -7.46
C GLY A 112 0.32 -2.51 -7.54
N PHE A 113 1.54 -2.89 -7.91
CA PHE A 113 1.94 -4.27 -8.16
C PHE A 113 3.04 -4.69 -7.18
N SER A 114 2.95 -5.92 -6.65
CA SER A 114 3.96 -6.45 -5.75
C SER A 114 5.15 -7.04 -6.51
N THR A 115 6.34 -6.49 -6.30
CA THR A 115 7.58 -7.01 -6.90
C THR A 115 7.95 -8.40 -6.37
N VAL A 116 7.68 -8.66 -5.08
CA VAL A 116 7.99 -9.92 -4.41
C VAL A 116 7.02 -11.05 -4.80
N PHE A 117 5.71 -10.79 -4.75
CA PHE A 117 4.69 -11.81 -5.03
C PHE A 117 4.34 -11.93 -6.52
N LYS A 118 4.81 -10.99 -7.36
CA LYS A 118 4.52 -10.92 -8.79
C LYS A 118 3.00 -10.92 -9.11
N ASP A 119 2.22 -10.27 -8.26
CA ASP A 119 0.77 -10.16 -8.38
C ASP A 119 0.32 -8.75 -7.94
N ASP A 120 -0.91 -8.39 -8.27
CA ASP A 120 -1.50 -7.11 -7.90
C ASP A 120 -1.66 -6.99 -6.39
N VAL A 121 -1.33 -5.82 -5.83
CA VAL A 121 -1.43 -5.62 -4.37
C VAL A 121 -2.89 -5.78 -3.90
N GLY A 122 -3.85 -5.42 -4.74
CA GLY A 122 -5.28 -5.57 -4.45
C GLY A 122 -5.71 -7.02 -4.21
N SER A 123 -5.29 -7.96 -5.05
CA SER A 123 -5.63 -9.39 -4.89
C SER A 123 -5.02 -9.96 -3.61
N ILE A 124 -3.78 -9.58 -3.29
CA ILE A 124 -3.05 -10.01 -2.10
C ILE A 124 -3.73 -9.48 -0.83
N VAL A 125 -4.05 -8.19 -0.79
CA VAL A 125 -4.72 -7.56 0.36
C VAL A 125 -6.11 -8.16 0.56
N ALA A 126 -6.89 -8.33 -0.51
CA ALA A 126 -8.22 -8.94 -0.44
C ALA A 126 -8.16 -10.38 0.11
N THR A 127 -7.22 -11.18 -0.39
CA THR A 127 -7.03 -12.56 0.07
C THR A 127 -6.68 -12.59 1.55
N ARG A 128 -5.69 -11.80 1.99
CA ARG A 128 -5.26 -11.77 3.40
C ARG A 128 -6.35 -11.24 4.33
N LEU A 129 -7.08 -10.21 3.91
CA LEU A 129 -8.19 -9.65 4.67
C LEU A 129 -9.32 -10.66 4.84
N SER A 130 -9.66 -11.40 3.77
CA SER A 130 -10.69 -12.43 3.81
C SER A 130 -10.32 -13.57 4.78
N LEU A 131 -9.07 -14.03 4.75
CA LEU A 131 -8.58 -15.07 5.67
C LEU A 131 -8.64 -14.63 7.13
N THR A 132 -8.23 -13.39 7.44
CA THR A 132 -8.35 -12.83 8.79
C THR A 132 -9.81 -12.73 9.22
N GLY A 133 -10.71 -12.32 8.32
CA GLY A 133 -12.14 -12.24 8.58
C GLY A 133 -12.75 -13.61 8.90
N VAL A 134 -12.42 -14.64 8.12
CA VAL A 134 -12.88 -16.02 8.33
C VAL A 134 -12.35 -16.57 9.66
N LEU A 135 -11.07 -16.35 9.96
CA LEU A 135 -10.48 -16.80 11.22
C LEU A 135 -11.15 -16.11 12.43
N MET A 136 -11.33 -14.79 12.36
CA MET A 136 -11.97 -14.01 13.42
C MET A 136 -13.44 -14.42 13.62
N PHE A 137 -14.14 -14.75 12.53
CA PHE A 137 -15.50 -15.27 12.59
C PHE A 137 -15.58 -16.56 13.42
N TRP A 138 -14.69 -17.53 13.17
CA TRP A 138 -14.66 -18.78 13.93
C TRP A 138 -14.29 -18.56 15.40
N VAL A 139 -13.36 -17.64 15.69
CA VAL A 139 -13.02 -17.25 17.06
C VAL A 139 -14.24 -16.70 17.79
N MET A 140 -14.97 -15.76 17.18
CA MET A 140 -16.18 -15.18 17.78
C MET A 140 -17.30 -16.20 17.93
N ALA A 141 -17.49 -17.06 16.92
CA ALA A 141 -18.51 -18.12 16.94
C ALA A 141 -18.28 -19.13 18.07
N LEU A 142 -17.04 -19.36 18.49
CA LEU A 142 -16.72 -20.26 19.60
C LEU A 142 -16.70 -19.50 20.94
N MET A 143 -16.05 -18.34 21.00
CA MET A 143 -15.84 -17.59 22.24
C MET A 143 -17.15 -17.01 22.81
N ILE A 144 -18.07 -16.53 21.96
CA ILE A 144 -19.31 -15.90 22.44
C ILE A 144 -20.21 -16.93 23.15
N PRO A 145 -20.50 -18.11 22.57
CA PRO A 145 -21.30 -19.11 23.27
C PRO A 145 -20.64 -19.65 24.53
N THR A 146 -19.33 -19.93 24.51
CA THR A 146 -18.65 -20.48 25.70
C THR A 146 -18.61 -19.46 26.83
N ALA A 147 -18.30 -18.20 26.55
CA ALA A 147 -18.32 -17.13 27.54
C ALA A 147 -19.71 -16.95 28.16
N LEU A 148 -20.77 -17.03 27.34
CA LEU A 148 -22.14 -16.87 27.81
C LEU A 148 -22.57 -18.06 28.70
N VAL A 149 -22.25 -19.29 28.30
CA VAL A 149 -22.53 -20.49 29.12
C VAL A 149 -21.79 -20.43 30.46
N LEU A 150 -20.50 -20.12 30.45
CA LEU A 150 -19.70 -20.00 31.67
C LEU A 150 -20.19 -18.87 32.57
N GLY A 151 -20.55 -17.72 31.99
CA GLY A 151 -21.12 -16.59 32.73
C GLY A 151 -22.44 -16.95 33.43
N VAL A 152 -23.33 -17.66 32.75
CA VAL A 152 -24.60 -18.14 33.34
C VAL A 152 -24.35 -19.14 34.47
N VAL A 153 -23.48 -20.13 34.26
CA VAL A 153 -23.15 -21.14 35.28
C VAL A 153 -22.51 -20.51 36.51
N ALA A 154 -21.63 -19.52 36.34
CA ALA A 154 -21.03 -18.79 37.45
C ALA A 154 -22.08 -17.99 38.24
N GLY A 155 -22.98 -17.27 37.56
CA GLY A 155 -24.03 -16.48 38.22
C GLY A 155 -25.07 -17.32 38.97
N MET A 156 -25.28 -18.58 38.58
CA MET A 156 -26.18 -19.49 39.28
C MET A 156 -25.58 -20.09 40.57
N ARG A 157 -24.27 -19.95 40.79
CA ARG A 157 -23.52 -20.61 41.89
C ARG A 157 -23.24 -19.71 43.10
N GLU A 158 -23.70 -18.46 43.07
CA GLU A 158 -23.56 -17.48 44.17
C GLU A 158 -24.73 -17.50 45.17
N GLY A 159 -25.53 -18.57 45.17
CA GLY A 159 -26.55 -18.88 46.19
C GLY A 159 -26.23 -20.15 46.95
#